data_AF-A0A2E3PLF1-F1
#
_entry.id   AF-A0A2E3PLF1-F1
#
_cell.length_a   1.000
_cell.length_b   1.000
_cell.length_c   1.000
_cell.angle_alpha   90.00
_cell.angle_beta   90.00
_cell.angle_gamma   90.00
#
_symmetry.space_group_name_H-M   'P 1'
#
loop_
_entity.id
_entity.type
_entity.pdbx_description
1 polymer ?
#
loop_
_entity_poly.entity_id
_entity_poly.type
_entity_poly.pdbx_seq_one_letter_code
_entity_poly.pdbx_strand_id
1 'polypeptide(L)'
;MSTLYTLTPDWTATNRFEVVANSEVLICNTCAYDVRWSRTADTSVPLAPPAVSSILRPGDSLSLPLEAGQYIWLAALPFGTAVIEDFT
;
A
#
# COMPACT_ATOMS: atom_id res chain seq x y z
N MET A 1 -0.94 -13.24 6.71
CA MET A 1 -2.05 -13.26 5.72
C MET A 1 -1.62 -12.58 4.43
N SER A 2 -2.01 -13.07 3.24
CA SER A 2 -1.69 -12.42 1.95
C SER A 2 -2.94 -11.86 1.30
N THR A 3 -2.91 -10.62 0.82
CA THR A 3 -4.04 -9.91 0.20
C THR A 3 -3.62 -9.31 -1.14
N LEU A 4 -4.34 -9.65 -2.21
CA LEU A 4 -4.14 -9.06 -3.54
C LEU A 4 -5.00 -7.80 -3.69
N TYR A 5 -4.38 -6.72 -4.15
CA TYR A 5 -5.03 -5.46 -4.50
C TYR A 5 -5.01 -5.24 -6.01
N THR A 6 -6.17 -4.85 -6.56
CA THR A 6 -6.26 -4.24 -7.90
C THR A 6 -6.36 -2.73 -7.71
N LEU A 7 -5.34 -2.02 -8.12
CA LEU A 7 -5.11 -0.61 -7.79
C LEU A 7 -5.66 0.32 -8.86
N THR A 8 -6.30 1.38 -8.39
CA THR A 8 -6.66 2.57 -9.17
C THR A 8 -5.56 3.65 -9.08
N PRO A 9 -5.61 4.70 -9.90
CA PRO A 9 -4.65 5.81 -9.84
C PRO A 9 -4.64 6.67 -8.58
N ASP A 10 -5.61 6.49 -7.68
CA ASP A 10 -5.87 7.42 -6.58
C ASP A 10 -5.99 6.72 -5.23
N TRP A 11 -5.90 7.49 -4.15
CA TRP A 11 -6.16 7.02 -2.80
C TRP A 11 -7.64 6.71 -2.63
N THR A 12 -7.94 5.42 -2.55
CA THR A 12 -9.30 4.94 -2.38
C THR A 12 -9.35 3.95 -1.23
N ALA A 13 -10.51 3.82 -0.58
CA ALA A 13 -10.70 2.84 0.49
C ALA A 13 -10.50 1.39 0.01
N THR A 14 -10.67 1.12 -1.29
CA THR A 14 -10.40 -0.17 -1.91
C THR A 14 -8.92 -0.45 -2.12
N ASN A 15 -8.08 0.58 -2.20
CA ASN A 15 -6.62 0.45 -2.30
C ASN A 15 -5.93 0.61 -0.93
N ARG A 16 -6.66 0.35 0.15
CA ARG A 16 -6.17 0.58 1.51
C ARG A 16 -6.15 -0.73 2.29
N PHE A 17 -5.02 -0.96 2.97
CA PHE A 17 -4.88 -2.03 3.94
C PHE A 17 -4.92 -1.47 5.36
N GLU A 18 -5.65 -2.15 6.24
CA GLU A 18 -5.72 -1.85 7.68
C GLU A 18 -4.84 -2.84 8.44
N VAL A 19 -3.97 -2.32 9.30
CA VAL A 19 -3.14 -3.11 10.19
C VAL A 19 -3.92 -3.37 11.48
N VAL A 20 -4.36 -4.61 11.69
CA VAL A 20 -5.26 -4.96 12.81
C VAL A 20 -4.52 -5.31 14.11
N ALA A 21 -3.25 -5.68 14.02
CA ALA A 21 -2.36 -5.92 15.16
C ALA A 21 -0.93 -5.50 14.78
N ASN A 22 -0.08 -5.21 15.78
CA ASN A 22 1.31 -4.83 15.54
C ASN A 22 2.05 -5.95 14.78
N SER A 23 2.60 -5.63 13.61
CA SER A 23 3.26 -6.62 12.77
C SER A 23 4.28 -6.02 11.81
N GLU A 24 5.07 -6.92 11.22
CA GLU A 24 5.82 -6.61 10.01
C GLU A 24 4.90 -6.82 8.81
N VAL A 25 4.88 -5.86 7.88
CA VAL A 25 4.11 -5.92 6.65
C VAL A 25 5.05 -5.81 5.45
N LEU A 26 4.86 -6.70 4.47
CA LEU A 26 5.54 -6.68 3.18
C LEU A 26 4.58 -6.21 2.08
N ILE A 27 4.97 -5.15 1.36
CA ILE A 27 4.28 -4.66 0.16
C ILE A 27 5.07 -5.12 -1.05
N CYS A 28 4.46 -5.90 -1.93
CA CYS A 28 5.07 -6.40 -3.16
C CYS A 28 4.40 -5.76 -4.39
N ASN A 29 5.18 -5.05 -5.21
CA ASN A 29 4.68 -4.59 -6.52
C ASN A 29 4.73 -5.75 -7.51
N THR A 30 3.56 -6.20 -7.96
CA THR A 30 3.41 -7.35 -8.86
C THR A 30 3.04 -6.96 -10.29
N CYS A 31 2.92 -5.67 -10.59
CA CYS A 31 2.60 -5.19 -11.93
C CYS A 31 3.82 -4.56 -12.64
N ALA A 32 3.62 -4.19 -13.90
CA ALA A 32 4.64 -3.56 -14.74
C ALA A 32 4.74 -2.03 -14.56
N TYR A 33 3.97 -1.44 -13.64
CA TYR A 33 3.92 0.01 -13.40
C TYR A 33 4.43 0.35 -12.00
N ASP A 34 4.88 1.58 -11.80
CA ASP A 34 5.22 2.08 -10.46
C ASP A 34 3.97 2.06 -9.57
N VAL A 35 4.10 1.46 -8.39
CA VAL A 35 3.10 1.59 -7.33
C VAL A 35 3.53 2.74 -6.41
N ARG A 36 2.58 3.60 -6.10
CA ARG A 36 2.72 4.66 -5.09
C ARG A 36 2.17 4.15 -3.78
N TRP A 37 2.85 4.48 -2.70
CA TRP A 37 2.41 4.08 -1.38
C TRP A 37 2.59 5.19 -0.35
N SER A 38 1.76 5.17 0.69
CA SER A 38 1.87 6.02 1.86
C SER A 38 1.23 5.34 3.08
N ARG A 39 1.45 5.90 4.28
CA ARG A 39 0.83 5.40 5.51
C ARG A 39 0.17 6.52 6.31
N THR A 40 -0.89 6.20 7.01
CA THR A 40 -1.61 7.11 7.92
C THR A 40 -1.85 6.44 9.26
N ALA A 41 -1.99 7.26 10.32
CA ALA A 41 -2.28 6.79 11.68
C ALA A 41 -3.76 6.45 11.90
N ASP A 42 -4.60 6.73 10.90
CA ASP A 42 -6.05 6.54 10.94
C ASP A 42 -6.60 6.32 9.51
N THR A 43 -7.93 6.30 9.38
CA THR A 43 -8.63 6.11 8.11
C THR A 43 -8.57 7.31 7.17
N SER A 44 -7.94 8.42 7.54
CA SER A 44 -7.84 9.60 6.68
C SER A 44 -6.95 9.32 5.48
N VAL A 45 -7.36 9.87 4.33
CA VAL A 45 -6.59 9.77 3.09
C VAL A 45 -5.29 10.57 3.24
N PRO A 46 -4.14 10.08 2.69
CA PRO A 46 -2.89 10.85 2.72
C PRO A 46 -3.07 12.24 2.10
N LEU A 47 -2.56 13.27 2.78
CA LEU A 47 -2.64 14.66 2.30
C LEU A 47 -1.88 14.88 0.99
N ALA A 48 -0.76 14.17 0.82
CA ALA A 48 0.03 14.23 -0.39
C ALA A 48 -0.60 13.35 -1.49
N PRO A 49 -0.74 13.86 -2.74
CA PRO A 49 -1.30 13.06 -3.82
C PRO A 49 -0.36 11.90 -4.19
N PRO A 50 -0.87 10.84 -4.85
CA PRO A 50 -0.06 9.68 -5.26
C PRO A 50 1.18 10.05 -6.07
N ALA A 51 1.06 11.03 -6.98
CA ALA A 51 2.13 11.42 -7.90
C ALA A 51 3.44 11.87 -7.20
N VAL A 52 3.36 12.35 -5.96
CA VAL A 52 4.52 12.83 -5.18
C VAL A 52 4.86 11.91 -4.00
N SER A 53 4.15 10.81 -3.83
CA SER A 53 4.37 9.85 -2.76
C SER A 53 5.47 8.84 -3.10
N SER A 54 5.89 8.08 -2.10
CA SER A 54 6.93 7.05 -2.21
C SER A 54 6.63 6.07 -3.35
N ILE A 55 7.68 5.70 -4.09
CA ILE A 55 7.59 4.78 -5.22
C ILE A 55 8.04 3.39 -4.77
N LEU A 56 7.31 2.38 -5.24
CA LEU A 56 7.72 0.99 -5.26
C LEU A 56 7.78 0.55 -6.73
N ARG A 57 8.99 0.29 -7.25
CA ARG A 57 9.18 -0.02 -8.69
C ARG A 57 8.61 -1.40 -9.04
N PRO A 58 8.34 -1.68 -10.32
CA PRO A 58 7.95 -3.02 -10.77
C PRO A 58 8.91 -4.11 -10.26
N GLY A 59 8.36 -5.12 -9.58
CA GLY A 59 9.12 -6.22 -9.00
C GLY A 59 9.78 -5.94 -7.65
N ASP A 60 9.79 -4.69 -7.18
CA ASP A 60 10.31 -4.37 -5.85
C ASP A 60 9.34 -4.81 -4.75
N SER A 61 9.91 -5.06 -3.58
CA SER A 61 9.16 -5.29 -2.35
C SER A 61 9.70 -4.41 -1.22
N LEU A 62 8.82 -3.99 -0.32
CA LEU A 62 9.14 -3.15 0.84
C LEU A 62 8.58 -3.80 2.10
N SER A 63 9.46 -4.09 3.06
CA SER A 63 9.09 -4.53 4.39
C SER A 63 9.13 -3.35 5.37
N LEU A 64 8.11 -3.22 6.22
CA LEU A 64 8.10 -2.23 7.29
C LEU A 64 7.29 -2.69 8.51
N PRO A 65 7.73 -2.35 9.74
CA PRO A 65 6.95 -2.55 10.94
C PRO A 65 5.83 -1.51 11.03
N LEU A 66 4.63 -1.96 11.39
CA LEU A 66 3.44 -1.13 11.56
C LEU A 66 2.70 -1.45 12.85
N GLU A 67 2.06 -0.42 13.40
CA GLU A 67 1.25 -0.51 14.60
C GLU A 67 -0.23 -0.76 14.26
N ALA A 68 -0.93 -1.44 15.17
CA ALA A 68 -2.37 -1.63 15.06
C ALA A 68 -3.10 -0.29 14.91
N GLY A 69 -4.04 -0.22 13.97
CA GLY A 69 -4.79 0.99 13.63
C GLY A 69 -4.11 1.87 12.57
N GLN A 70 -2.88 1.55 12.13
CA GLN A 70 -2.28 2.20 10.98
C GLN A 70 -2.85 1.67 9.67
N TYR A 71 -2.78 2.49 8.63
CA TYR A 71 -3.28 2.17 7.30
C TYR A 71 -2.19 2.35 6.25
N ILE A 72 -2.11 1.42 5.30
CA ILE A 72 -1.30 1.54 4.09
C ILE A 72 -2.21 1.92 2.94
N TRP A 73 -1.86 2.96 2.21
CA TRP A 73 -2.54 3.40 1.00
C TRP A 73 -1.70 3.09 -0.22
N LEU A 74 -2.32 2.54 -1.25
CA LEU A 74 -1.69 2.16 -2.50
C LEU A 74 -2.38 2.84 -3.69
N ALA A 75 -1.63 3.10 -4.76
CA ALA A 75 -2.17 3.61 -6.01
C ALA A 75 -1.22 3.24 -7.16
N ALA A 76 -1.76 3.08 -8.36
CA ALA A 76 -0.97 2.81 -9.56
C ALA A 76 -1.61 3.47 -10.78
N LEU A 77 -0.80 4.12 -11.61
CA LEU A 77 -1.26 4.78 -12.85
C LEU A 77 -0.73 4.00 -14.06
N PRO A 78 -1.58 3.60 -15.04
CA PRO A 78 -3.04 3.83 -15.11
C PRO A 78 -3.87 2.91 -14.21
N PHE A 79 -3.39 1.70 -13.92
CA PHE A 79 -3.93 0.73 -12.98
C PHE A 79 -2.77 -0.22 -12.59
N GLY A 80 -2.91 -1.01 -11.54
CA GLY A 80 -1.85 -1.94 -11.15
C GLY A 80 -2.30 -3.04 -10.20
N THR A 81 -1.34 -3.86 -9.79
CA THR A 81 -1.57 -4.91 -8.79
C THR A 81 -0.44 -4.90 -7.77
N ALA A 82 -0.80 -5.08 -6.51
CA ALA A 82 0.14 -5.24 -5.42
C ALA A 82 -0.36 -6.34 -4.49
N VAL A 83 0.57 -7.04 -3.85
CA VAL A 83 0.27 -7.99 -2.79
C VAL A 83 0.76 -7.39 -1.49
N ILE A 84 -0.07 -7.45 -0.45
CA ILE A 84 0.35 -7.17 0.92
C ILE A 84 0.39 -8.48 1.69
N GLU A 85 1.54 -8.78 2.29
CA GLU A 85 1.69 -9.86 3.25
C GLU A 85 1.85 -9.28 4.66
N ASP A 86 0.97 -9.71 5.56
CA ASP A 86 0.98 -9.35 6.98
C ASP A 86 1.48 -10.55 7.80
N PHE A 87 2.54 -10.36 8.60
CA PHE A 87 3.16 -11.41 9.41
C PHE A 87 2.67 -11.44 10.88
N THR A 88 1.47 -10.90 11.13
CA THR A 88 0.72 -11.09 12.39
C THR A 88 0.55 -12.55 12.80
#